data_AF-A0A523UGP8-F1
#
_entry.id   AF-A0A523UGP8-F1
#
_cell.length_a   1.000
_cell.length_b   1.000
_cell.length_c   1.000
_cell.angle_alpha   90.00
_cell.angle_beta   90.00
_cell.angle_gamma   90.00
#
_symmetry.space_group_name_H-M   'P 1'
#
loop_
_entity.id
_entity.type
_entity.pdbx_description
1 polymer ?
#
loop_
_entity_poly.entity_id
_entity_poly.type
_entity_poly.pdbx_seq_one_letter_code
_entity_poly.pdbx_strand_id
1 'polypeptide(L)'
;MAKSYQRKSSEEQRNEVRDALEAYVREGARQMLVAVLEEEVSAFVGRYCYERGETFRGYTNGYLPPREVTVALGPVEVEVPRVAQVPPDVAPQGFQSQIVGRYQRASQATQRLFSRLYLEGLATGDFEPVFRELVGGPRRCPPTP
;
A
#
# COMPACT_ATOMS: atom_id res chain seq x y z
N MET A 1 1.03 -40.87 -25.59
CA MET A 1 0.11 -40.24 -24.62
C MET A 1 0.77 -39.70 -23.34
N ALA A 2 2.04 -40.00 -23.02
CA ALA A 2 2.68 -39.55 -21.77
C ALA A 2 3.17 -38.08 -21.74
N LYS A 3 3.36 -37.43 -22.90
CA LYS A 3 3.91 -36.06 -22.99
C LYS A 3 2.94 -34.94 -22.56
N SER A 4 1.63 -35.17 -22.62
CA SER A 4 0.62 -34.16 -22.26
C SER A 4 0.48 -33.99 -20.74
N TYR A 5 0.67 -35.06 -19.96
CA TYR A 5 0.63 -35.01 -18.50
C TYR A 5 1.86 -34.28 -17.92
N GLN A 6 3.06 -34.55 -18.46
CA GLN A 6 4.29 -33.87 -18.01
C GLN A 6 4.30 -32.37 -18.33
N ARG A 7 3.63 -31.96 -19.41
CA ARG A 7 3.53 -30.54 -19.79
C ARG A 7 2.63 -29.77 -18.82
N LYS A 8 1.47 -30.32 -18.45
CA LYS A 8 0.56 -29.70 -17.48
C LYS A 8 1.19 -29.54 -16.09
N SER A 9 1.85 -30.58 -15.58
CA SER A 9 2.51 -30.48 -14.26
C SER A 9 3.59 -29.41 -14.23
N SER A 10 4.37 -29.28 -15.32
CA SER A 10 5.40 -28.23 -15.45
C SER A 10 4.82 -26.81 -15.59
N GLU A 11 3.61 -26.67 -16.15
CA GLU A 11 2.90 -25.38 -16.27
C GLU A 11 2.28 -24.97 -14.92
N GLU A 12 1.71 -25.92 -14.19
CA GLU A 12 1.21 -25.72 -12.80
C GLU A 12 2.35 -25.33 -11.86
N GLN A 13 3.48 -26.05 -11.89
CA GLN A 13 4.66 -25.73 -11.08
C GLN A 13 5.28 -24.37 -11.45
N ARG A 14 5.25 -23.97 -12.72
CA ARG A 14 5.71 -22.63 -13.14
C ARG A 14 4.77 -21.53 -12.65
N ASN A 15 3.46 -21.77 -12.62
CA ASN A 15 2.49 -20.84 -12.06
C ASN A 15 2.65 -20.72 -10.54
N GLU A 16 2.81 -21.83 -9.82
CA GLU A 16 3.08 -21.82 -8.37
C GLU A 16 4.36 -21.04 -8.01
N VAL A 17 5.44 -21.23 -8.79
CA VAL A 17 6.70 -20.48 -8.61
C VAL A 17 6.53 -18.99 -8.92
N ARG A 18 5.73 -18.64 -9.94
CA ARG A 18 5.43 -17.25 -10.30
C ARG A 18 4.59 -16.57 -9.23
N ASP A 19 3.59 -17.25 -8.70
CA ASP A 19 2.75 -16.76 -7.61
C ASP A 19 3.57 -16.57 -6.32
N ALA A 20 4.50 -17.49 -6.04
CA ALA A 20 5.44 -17.34 -4.93
C ALA A 20 6.32 -16.10 -5.10
N LEU A 21 6.86 -15.84 -6.30
CA LEU A 21 7.66 -14.65 -6.56
C LEU A 21 6.88 -13.36 -6.30
N GLU A 22 5.65 -13.26 -6.83
CA GLU A 22 4.80 -12.08 -6.64
C GLU A 22 4.44 -11.88 -5.15
N ALA A 23 4.17 -12.97 -4.43
CA ALA A 23 3.91 -12.94 -3.00
C ALA A 23 5.12 -12.42 -2.20
N TYR A 24 6.34 -12.89 -2.51
CA TYR A 24 7.56 -12.42 -1.86
C TYR A 24 7.84 -10.95 -2.16
N VAL A 25 7.65 -10.51 -3.41
CA VAL A 25 7.84 -9.11 -3.79
C VAL A 25 6.84 -8.22 -3.04
N ARG A 26 5.58 -8.65 -2.94
CA ARG A 26 4.54 -7.92 -2.21
C ARG A 26 4.86 -7.81 -0.72
N GLU A 27 5.31 -8.90 -0.10
CA GLU A 27 5.69 -8.91 1.31
C GLU A 27 6.94 -8.04 1.55
N GLY A 28 7.95 -8.12 0.69
CA GLY A 28 9.12 -7.24 0.77
C GLY A 28 8.74 -5.77 0.63
N ALA A 29 7.87 -5.44 -0.33
CA ALA A 29 7.35 -4.08 -0.49
C ALA A 29 6.57 -3.60 0.74
N ARG A 30 5.76 -4.47 1.36
CA ARG A 30 5.04 -4.20 2.61
C ARG A 30 6.01 -3.83 3.73
N GLN A 31 7.03 -4.66 3.95
CA GLN A 31 8.03 -4.44 5.00
C GLN A 31 8.83 -3.15 4.77
N MET A 32 9.25 -2.89 3.52
CA MET A 32 9.94 -1.65 3.17
C MET A 32 9.05 -0.42 3.42
N LEU A 33 7.76 -0.47 3.05
CA LEU A 33 6.84 0.65 3.29
C LEU A 33 6.67 0.94 4.78
N VAL A 34 6.53 -0.10 5.61
CA VAL A 34 6.44 0.06 7.08
C VAL A 34 7.71 0.74 7.61
N ALA A 35 8.89 0.27 7.22
CA ALA A 35 10.16 0.83 7.68
C ALA A 35 10.30 2.32 7.32
N VAL A 36 9.99 2.69 6.07
CA VAL A 36 10.11 4.10 5.63
C VAL A 36 9.05 4.98 6.32
N LEU A 37 7.86 4.47 6.61
CA LEU A 37 6.84 5.21 7.36
C LEU A 37 7.26 5.46 8.82
N GLU A 38 7.90 4.48 9.46
CA GLU A 38 8.45 4.64 10.80
C GLU A 38 9.60 5.64 10.83
N GLU A 39 10.46 5.63 9.81
CA GLU A 39 11.53 6.62 9.62
C GLU A 39 10.96 8.03 9.42
N GLU A 40 9.93 8.19 8.58
CA GLU A 40 9.25 9.48 8.35
C GLU A 40 8.68 10.06 9.66
N VAL A 41 8.07 9.22 10.47
CA VAL A 41 7.51 9.61 11.77
C VAL A 41 8.61 9.96 12.76
N SER A 42 9.68 9.17 12.81
CA SER A 42 10.84 9.43 13.68
C SER A 42 11.52 10.76 13.31
N ALA A 43 11.65 11.03 12.01
CA ALA A 43 12.16 12.30 11.49
C ALA A 43 11.26 13.49 11.85
N PHE A 44 9.93 13.32 11.81
CA PHE A 44 8.97 14.36 12.18
C PHE A 44 9.05 14.71 13.68
N VAL A 45 9.03 13.68 14.55
CA VAL A 45 9.08 13.87 16.00
C VAL A 45 10.49 14.31 16.46
N GLY A 46 11.53 13.99 15.67
CA GLY A 46 12.92 14.36 15.92
C GLY A 46 13.62 13.47 16.94
N ARG A 47 13.14 12.24 17.13
CA ARG A 47 13.67 11.24 18.06
C ARG A 47 13.17 9.85 17.70
N TYR A 48 13.93 8.82 18.06
CA TYR A 48 13.44 7.44 17.95
C TYR A 48 12.52 7.06 19.13
N CYS A 49 11.83 5.93 18.98
CA CYS A 49 10.99 5.37 20.04
C CYS A 49 11.76 5.30 21.37
N TYR A 50 11.13 5.79 22.44
CA TYR A 50 11.67 5.82 23.81
C TYR A 50 12.86 6.77 24.06
N GLU A 51 13.28 7.55 23.06
CA GLU A 51 14.28 8.60 23.27
C GLU A 51 13.64 9.88 23.83
N ARG A 52 14.42 10.61 24.63
CA ARG A 52 14.04 11.94 25.12
C ARG A 52 14.51 12.97 24.10
N GLY A 53 13.55 13.67 23.47
CA GLY A 53 13.85 14.81 22.61
C GLY A 53 13.92 16.09 23.42
N GLU A 54 14.68 17.07 22.94
CA GLU A 54 14.81 18.39 23.56
C GLU A 54 13.55 19.25 23.36
N THR A 55 12.88 19.11 22.21
CA THR A 55 11.65 19.84 21.87
C THR A 55 10.47 18.89 21.68
N PHE A 56 9.32 19.23 22.27
CA PHE A 56 8.10 18.43 22.13
C PHE A 56 7.43 18.68 20.78
N ARG A 57 7.40 17.64 19.92
CA ARG A 57 6.74 17.66 18.60
C ARG A 57 5.57 16.68 18.46
N GLY A 58 5.21 16.01 19.55
CA GLY A 58 4.14 15.00 19.61
C GLY A 58 4.61 13.64 20.15
N TYR A 59 3.66 12.71 20.23
CA TYR A 59 3.88 11.32 20.64
C TYR A 59 3.47 10.35 19.53
N THR A 60 4.28 9.33 19.29
CA THR A 60 3.89 8.16 18.49
C THR A 60 2.92 7.31 19.33
N ASN A 61 1.65 7.23 18.92
CA ASN A 61 0.60 6.54 19.67
C ASN A 61 -0.12 5.51 18.79
N GLY A 62 0.51 4.35 18.65
CA GLY A 62 0.00 3.21 17.89
C GLY A 62 -0.04 3.49 16.39
N TYR A 63 -0.93 2.77 15.70
CA TYR A 63 -1.08 2.82 14.25
C TYR A 63 -2.51 3.24 13.87
N LEU A 64 -2.65 3.85 12.69
CA LEU A 64 -3.95 4.03 12.05
C LEU A 64 -4.50 2.67 11.59
N PRO A 65 -5.83 2.53 11.41
CA PRO A 65 -6.41 1.30 10.90
C PRO A 65 -5.72 0.84 9.60
N PRO A 66 -5.41 -0.46 9.46
CA PRO A 66 -4.80 -1.00 8.27
C PRO A 66 -5.65 -0.69 7.04
N ARG A 67 -4.97 -0.36 5.94
CA ARG A 67 -5.62 -0.12 4.65
C ARG A 67 -4.79 -0.65 3.51
N GLU A 68 -5.47 -1.14 2.49
CA GLU A 68 -4.80 -1.55 1.26
C GLU A 68 -4.58 -0.36 0.34
N VAL A 69 -3.34 -0.26 -0.16
CA VAL A 69 -2.93 0.66 -1.21
C VAL A 69 -2.58 -0.16 -2.44
N THR A 70 -3.31 0.05 -3.53
CA THR A 70 -3.02 -0.61 -4.80
C THR A 70 -1.76 -0.03 -5.43
N VAL A 71 -0.75 -0.88 -5.59
CA VAL A 71 0.47 -0.60 -6.35
C VAL A 71 0.42 -1.43 -7.65
N ALA A 72 1.36 -1.24 -8.57
CA ALA A 72 1.40 -1.99 -9.83
C ALA A 72 1.42 -3.52 -9.65
N LEU A 73 1.97 -4.02 -8.53
CA LEU A 73 2.05 -5.45 -8.16
C LEU A 73 0.80 -5.96 -7.40
N GLY A 74 -0.25 -5.14 -7.31
CA GLY A 74 -1.48 -5.44 -6.60
C GLY A 74 -1.65 -4.68 -5.27
N PRO A 75 -2.67 -5.05 -4.47
CA PRO A 75 -2.93 -4.41 -3.19
C PRO A 75 -1.85 -4.78 -2.17
N VAL A 76 -1.33 -3.76 -1.48
CA VAL A 76 -0.40 -3.91 -0.35
C VAL A 76 -1.08 -3.35 0.89
N GLU A 77 -1.15 -4.14 1.96
CA GLU A 77 -1.67 -3.70 3.25
C GLU A 77 -0.65 -2.77 3.93
N VAL A 78 -1.10 -1.59 4.34
CA VAL A 78 -0.25 -0.57 4.95
C VAL A 78 -0.88 -0.10 6.26
N GLU A 79 -0.06 -0.12 7.32
CA GLU A 79 -0.38 0.48 8.61
C GLU A 79 0.52 1.71 8.80
N VAL A 80 -0.10 2.89 8.90
CA VAL A 80 0.63 4.14 9.07
C VAL A 80 0.73 4.45 10.56
N PRO A 81 1.93 4.68 11.12
CA PRO A 81 2.07 5.05 12.53
C PRO A 81 1.33 6.37 12.81
N ARG A 82 0.68 6.42 13.97
CA ARG A 82 -0.14 7.57 14.37
C ARG A 82 0.69 8.50 15.26
N VAL A 83 0.70 9.79 14.92
CA VAL A 83 1.27 10.83 15.79
C VAL A 83 0.13 11.61 16.45
N ALA A 84 0.18 11.72 17.77
CA ALA A 84 -0.81 12.40 18.60
C ALA A 84 -0.20 13.62 19.31
N GLN A 85 -1.06 14.56 19.72
CA GLN A 85 -0.69 15.78 20.46
C GLN A 85 0.40 16.62 19.78
N VAL A 86 0.36 16.71 18.45
CA VAL A 86 1.26 17.59 17.70
C VAL A 86 0.91 19.05 18.02
N PRO A 87 1.86 19.87 18.51
CA PRO A 87 1.61 21.27 18.78
C PRO A 87 1.26 22.04 17.49
N PRO A 88 0.33 23.01 17.55
CA PRO A 88 -0.07 23.79 16.38
C PRO A 88 1.09 24.62 15.80
N ASP A 89 2.06 24.98 16.64
CA ASP A 89 3.27 25.73 16.25
C ASP A 89 4.20 24.90 15.35
N VAL A 90 4.13 23.56 15.45
CA VAL A 90 4.94 22.63 14.66
C VAL A 90 4.19 22.24 13.39
N ALA A 91 2.94 21.81 13.53
CA ALA A 91 2.07 21.51 12.39
C ALA A 91 0.60 21.78 12.75
N PRO A 92 -0.05 22.79 12.15
CA PRO A 92 -1.41 23.19 12.52
C PRO A 92 -2.46 22.12 12.19
N GLN A 93 -2.16 21.21 11.26
CA GLN A 93 -3.06 20.14 10.81
C GLN A 93 -2.62 18.75 11.33
N GLY A 94 -1.66 18.71 12.26
CA GLY A 94 -1.02 17.49 12.74
C GLY A 94 -0.08 16.86 11.71
N PHE A 95 0.41 15.67 12.04
CA PHE A 95 1.27 14.89 11.15
C PHE A 95 0.46 14.28 10.00
N GLN A 96 0.98 14.43 8.78
CA GLN A 96 0.47 13.78 7.58
C GLN A 96 1.65 13.13 6.85
N SER A 97 1.52 11.84 6.56
CA SER A 97 2.53 11.12 5.77
C SER A 97 2.56 11.66 4.34
N GLN A 98 3.77 11.91 3.84
CA GLN A 98 4.06 12.29 2.46
C GLN A 98 4.17 11.05 1.56
N ILE A 99 4.58 9.91 2.13
CA ILE A 99 4.71 8.64 1.41
C ILE A 99 3.33 8.06 1.09
N VAL A 100 2.46 7.97 2.10
CA VAL A 100 1.09 7.46 1.94
C VAL A 100 0.09 8.49 2.45
N GLY A 101 -0.46 9.24 1.49
CA GLY A 101 -1.40 10.32 1.76
C GLY A 101 -2.64 9.87 2.54
N ARG A 102 -3.32 10.82 3.16
CA ARG A 102 -4.58 10.56 3.86
C ARG A 102 -5.63 10.07 2.85
N TYR A 103 -6.22 8.91 3.13
CA TYR A 103 -7.20 8.23 2.25
C TYR A 103 -6.67 7.76 0.89
N GLN A 104 -5.35 7.73 0.68
CA GLN A 104 -4.78 7.18 -0.54
C GLN A 104 -5.11 5.68 -0.66
N ARG A 105 -5.76 5.30 -1.77
CA ARG A 105 -6.14 3.91 -2.09
C ARG A 105 -5.31 3.27 -3.19
N ALA A 106 -4.60 4.09 -3.98
CA ALA A 106 -3.75 3.63 -5.05
C ALA A 106 -2.50 4.51 -5.17
N SER A 107 -1.41 3.96 -5.70
CA SER A 107 -0.21 4.73 -6.00
C SER A 107 -0.51 5.79 -7.06
N GLN A 108 0.21 6.92 -7.03
CA GLN A 108 0.05 7.97 -8.05
C GLN A 108 0.36 7.45 -9.46
N ALA A 109 1.27 6.48 -9.59
CA ALA A 109 1.58 5.85 -10.88
C ALA A 109 0.38 5.04 -11.38
N THR A 110 -0.23 4.24 -10.50
CA THR A 110 -1.43 3.44 -10.79
C THR A 110 -2.62 4.33 -11.17
N GLN A 111 -2.86 5.43 -10.43
CA GLN A 111 -3.92 6.39 -10.77
C GLN A 111 -3.71 7.02 -12.14
N ARG A 112 -2.47 7.45 -12.44
CA ARG A 112 -2.11 8.01 -13.76
C ARG A 112 -2.30 6.99 -14.88
N LEU A 113 -1.94 5.73 -14.65
CA LEU A 113 -2.19 4.65 -15.60
C LEU A 113 -3.69 4.51 -15.90
N PHE A 114 -4.54 4.48 -14.87
CA PHE A 114 -5.99 4.40 -15.07
C PHE A 114 -6.53 5.59 -15.88
N SER A 115 -6.10 6.81 -15.55
CA SER A 115 -6.48 8.00 -16.32
C SER A 115 -6.03 7.90 -17.78
N ARG A 116 -4.82 7.41 -18.03
CA ARG A 116 -4.31 7.26 -19.40
C ARG A 116 -5.09 6.21 -20.19
N LEU A 117 -5.36 5.06 -19.59
CA LEU A 117 -6.16 4.01 -20.25
C LEU A 117 -7.53 4.54 -20.67
N TYR A 118 -8.18 5.31 -19.81
CA TYR A 118 -9.46 5.95 -20.15
C TYR A 118 -9.33 6.93 -21.33
N LEU A 119 -8.26 7.74 -21.38
CA LEU A 119 -8.02 8.67 -22.47
C LEU A 119 -7.74 7.98 -23.82
N GLU A 120 -7.16 6.78 -23.81
CA GLU A 120 -6.93 5.97 -25.02
C GLU A 120 -8.21 5.29 -25.56
N GLY A 121 -9.38 5.60 -24.99
CA GLY A 121 -10.68 5.13 -25.50
C GLY A 121 -11.09 3.74 -25.02
N LEU A 122 -10.41 3.23 -23.99
CA LEU A 122 -10.77 1.98 -23.35
C LEU A 122 -12.01 2.20 -22.46
N ALA A 123 -13.11 1.52 -22.76
CA ALA A 123 -14.33 1.64 -21.96
C ALA A 123 -14.11 1.02 -20.57
N THR A 124 -14.66 1.66 -19.53
CA THR A 124 -14.53 1.22 -18.13
C THR A 124 -15.01 -0.23 -17.92
N GLY A 125 -15.99 -0.67 -18.72
CA GLY A 125 -16.54 -2.03 -18.66
C GLY A 125 -15.63 -3.11 -19.24
N ASP A 126 -14.77 -2.78 -20.21
CA ASP A 126 -13.91 -3.77 -20.88
C ASP A 126 -12.77 -4.27 -19.98
N PHE A 127 -12.40 -3.46 -18.98
CA PHE A 127 -11.30 -3.75 -18.07
C PHE A 127 -11.73 -4.13 -16.66
N GLU A 128 -13.01 -4.02 -16.33
CA GLU A 128 -13.50 -4.42 -15.01
C GLU A 128 -13.08 -5.86 -14.63
N PRO A 129 -13.12 -6.87 -15.54
CA PRO A 129 -12.67 -8.22 -15.21
C PRO A 129 -11.16 -8.28 -14.94
N VAL A 130 -10.36 -7.61 -15.77
CA VAL A 130 -8.90 -7.61 -15.67
C VAL A 130 -8.43 -6.83 -14.43
N PHE A 131 -9.07 -5.70 -14.13
CA PHE A 131 -8.75 -4.92 -12.94
C PHE A 131 -9.19 -5.61 -11.67
N ARG A 132 -10.30 -6.36 -11.68
CA ARG A 132 -10.71 -7.15 -10.51
C ARG A 132 -9.67 -8.21 -10.16
N GLU A 133 -9.02 -8.78 -11.15
CA GLU A 133 -7.91 -9.72 -10.98
C GLU A 133 -6.62 -9.03 -10.52
N LEU A 134 -6.28 -7.87 -11.09
CA LEU A 134 -5.04 -7.13 -10.79
C LEU A 134 -5.07 -6.37 -9.46
N VAL A 135 -6.21 -5.73 -9.15
CA VAL A 135 -6.37 -4.75 -8.07
C VAL A 135 -7.15 -5.34 -6.89
N GLY A 136 -7.77 -6.50 -7.08
CA GLY A 136 -8.78 -7.05 -6.18
C GLY A 136 -10.17 -6.48 -6.49
N GLY A 137 -11.21 -7.18 -6.01
CA GLY A 137 -12.59 -6.73 -6.22
C GLY A 137 -12.93 -5.44 -5.47
N PRO A 138 -13.98 -4.72 -5.92
CA PRO A 138 -14.48 -3.55 -5.21
C PRO A 138 -14.88 -3.95 -3.79
N ARG A 139 -14.10 -3.50 -2.80
CA ARG A 139 -14.46 -3.69 -1.40
C ARG A 139 -15.60 -2.74 -1.06
N ARG A 140 -16.67 -3.27 -0.47
CA ARG A 140 -17.74 -2.46 0.11
C ARG A 140 -17.11 -1.44 1.06
N CYS A 141 -17.51 -0.19 0.94
CA CYS A 141 -17.18 0.82 1.93
C CYS A 141 -17.55 0.29 3.33
N PRO A 142 -16.66 0.39 4.33
CA PRO A 142 -17.07 0.11 5.70
C PRO A 142 -18.22 1.07 6.06
N PRO A 143 -19.24 0.61 6.81
CA PRO A 143 -20.30 1.49 7.26
C PRO A 143 -19.67 2.66 8.03
N THR A 144 -20.08 3.88 7.72
CA THR A 144 -19.69 5.07 8.48
C THR A 144 -20.09 4.88 9.95
N PRO A 145 -19.23 5.27 10.91
CA PRO A 145 -19.57 5.22 12.33
C PRO A 145 -20.75 6.15 12.67
#